data_AF-A0A8E2E6V7-F1
#
_entry.id   AF-A0A8E2E6V7-F1
#
_cell.length_a   1.000
_cell.length_b   1.000
_cell.length_c   1.000
_cell.angle_alpha   90.00
_cell.angle_beta   90.00
_cell.angle_gamma   90.00
#
_symmetry.space_group_name_H-M   'P 1'
#
loop_
_entity.id
_entity.type
_entity.pdbx_description
1 polymer ?
#
loop_
_entity_poly.entity_id
_entity_poly.type
_entity_poly.pdbx_seq_one_letter_code
_entity_poly.pdbx_strand_id
1 'polypeptide(L)'
;AYQADGQINKAVDLLEHVVTVKSRALAEDHPSRLASQHELASAYQADGQIKKAVDPLEHVVTVELKTLRPDHPDRLISENAL
;
A
#
# COMPACT_ATOMS: atom_id res chain seq x y z
N ALA A 1 0.64 26.35 -0.07
CA ALA A 1 -0.31 25.44 0.60
C ALA A 1 -1.19 24.71 -0.41
N TYR A 2 -2.12 25.38 -1.11
CA TYR A 2 -3.07 24.74 -2.04
C TYR A 2 -2.47 23.93 -3.21
N GLN A 3 -1.30 24.31 -3.74
CA GLN A 3 -0.66 23.56 -4.83
C GLN A 3 -0.10 22.21 -4.37
N ALA A 4 0.44 22.13 -3.15
CA ALA A 4 0.92 20.88 -2.58
C ALA A 4 -0.25 19.94 -2.27
N ASP A 5 -1.32 20.47 -1.68
CA ASP A 5 -2.56 19.74 -1.39
C ASP A 5 -3.22 19.18 -2.68
N GLY A 6 -3.24 19.97 -3.75
CA GLY A 6 -3.73 19.52 -5.06
C GLY A 6 -2.81 18.51 -5.76
N GLN A 7 -1.52 18.44 -5.41
CA GLN A 7 -0.61 17.40 -5.90
C GLN A 7 -0.77 16.10 -5.12
N ILE A 8 -1.01 16.17 -3.81
CA ILE A 8 -1.23 15.02 -2.95
C ILE A 8 -2.51 14.29 -3.37
N ASN A 9 -3.62 15.02 -3.54
CA ASN A 9 -4.88 14.42 -4.02
C ASN A 9 -4.74 13.71 -5.37
N LYS A 10 -4.02 14.31 -6.33
CA LYS A 10 -3.74 13.68 -7.63
C LYS A 10 -2.87 12.42 -7.50
N ALA A 11 -1.93 12.41 -6.54
CA ALA A 11 -1.10 11.25 -6.28
C ALA A 11 -1.94 10.09 -5.72
N VAL A 12 -2.85 10.38 -4.79
CA VAL A 12 -3.81 9.40 -4.25
C VAL A 12 -4.64 8.78 -5.39
N ASP A 13 -5.31 9.60 -6.21
CA ASP A 13 -6.15 9.13 -7.32
C ASP A 13 -5.36 8.23 -8.30
N LEU A 14 -4.13 8.61 -8.63
CA LEU A 14 -3.27 7.84 -9.51
C LEU A 14 -2.87 6.49 -8.89
N LEU A 15 -2.52 6.49 -7.60
CA LEU A 15 -2.12 5.28 -6.88
C LEU A 15 -3.30 4.31 -6.69
N GLU A 16 -4.51 4.81 -6.42
CA GLU A 16 -5.72 3.99 -6.41
C GLU A 16 -5.93 3.26 -7.75
N HIS A 17 -5.73 3.98 -8.86
CA HIS A 17 -5.81 3.39 -10.20
C HIS A 17 -4.72 2.32 -10.41
N VAL A 18 -3.47 2.61 -10.03
CA VAL A 18 -2.35 1.66 -10.14
C VAL A 18 -2.62 0.38 -9.34
N VAL A 19 -3.10 0.51 -8.09
CA VAL A 19 -3.46 -0.63 -7.25
C VAL A 19 -4.58 -1.45 -7.89
N THR A 20 -5.60 -0.78 -8.46
CA THR A 20 -6.71 -1.45 -9.16
C THR A 20 -6.26 -2.20 -10.41
N VAL A 21 -5.34 -1.64 -11.20
CA VAL A 21 -4.81 -2.32 -12.39
C VAL A 21 -3.95 -3.51 -11.98
N LYS A 22 -3.06 -3.33 -11.00
CA LYS A 22 -2.18 -4.40 -10.52
C LYS A 22 -2.93 -5.52 -9.81
N SER A 23 -4.04 -5.24 -9.13
CA SER A 23 -4.86 -6.28 -8.50
C SER A 23 -5.54 -7.21 -9.51
N ARG A 24 -5.76 -6.73 -10.75
CA ARG A 24 -6.29 -7.53 -11.86
C ARG A 24 -5.20 -8.24 -12.66
N ALA A 25 -4.00 -7.66 -12.75
CA ALA A 25 -2.91 -8.15 -13.57
C ALA A 25 -1.95 -9.10 -12.84
N LEU A 26 -1.83 -8.97 -11.51
CA LEU A 26 -0.83 -9.66 -10.71
C LEU A 26 -1.48 -10.47 -9.58
N ALA A 27 -0.84 -11.60 -9.25
CA ALA A 27 -1.19 -12.39 -8.08
C ALA A 27 -1.15 -11.56 -6.80
N GLU A 28 -1.91 -11.98 -5.80
CA GLU A 28 -2.08 -11.23 -4.55
C GLU A 28 -0.75 -11.00 -3.81
N ASP A 29 0.16 -11.98 -3.88
CA ASP A 29 1.50 -11.99 -3.28
C ASP A 29 2.60 -11.41 -4.16
N HIS A 30 2.24 -10.88 -5.34
CA HIS A 30 3.23 -10.33 -6.25
C HIS A 30 3.88 -9.07 -5.65
N PRO A 31 5.22 -8.98 -5.55
CA PRO A 31 5.90 -7.87 -4.87
C PRO A 31 5.50 -6.49 -5.41
N SER A 32 5.37 -6.34 -6.73
CA SER A 32 4.94 -5.07 -7.34
C SER A 32 3.51 -4.64 -6.99
N ARG A 33 2.63 -5.57 -6.64
CA ARG A 33 1.27 -5.29 -6.16
C ARG A 33 1.31 -4.82 -4.70
N LEU A 34 2.03 -5.54 -3.85
CA LEU A 34 2.23 -5.18 -2.45
C LEU A 34 2.89 -3.80 -2.31
N ALA A 35 3.94 -3.54 -3.10
CA ALA A 35 4.60 -2.24 -3.14
C ALA A 35 3.65 -1.10 -3.51
N SER A 36 2.74 -1.28 -4.49
CA SER A 36 1.76 -0.23 -4.81
C SER A 36 0.73 0.02 -3.72
N GLN A 37 0.40 -0.99 -2.92
CA GLN A 37 -0.51 -0.83 -1.78
C GLN A 37 0.18 -0.05 -0.65
N HIS A 38 1.47 -0.28 -0.43
CA HIS A 38 2.29 0.50 0.50
C HIS A 38 2.37 1.98 0.08
N GLU A 39 2.68 2.25 -1.19
CA GLU A 39 2.73 3.62 -1.73
C GLU A 39 1.37 4.34 -1.60
N LEU A 40 0.26 3.63 -1.86
CA LEU A 40 -1.09 4.19 -1.67
C LEU A 40 -1.35 4.54 -0.19
N ALA A 41 -0.92 3.69 0.74
CA ALA A 41 -1.02 3.98 2.17
C ALA A 41 -0.21 5.23 2.57
N SER A 42 1.02 5.36 2.07
CA SER A 42 1.85 6.56 2.31
C SER A 42 1.20 7.83 1.74
N ALA A 43 0.58 7.74 0.55
CA ALA A 43 -0.14 8.87 -0.04
C ALA A 43 -1.37 9.26 0.80
N TYR A 44 -2.13 8.29 1.31
CA TYR A 44 -3.23 8.57 2.24
C TYR A 44 -2.76 9.21 3.54
N GLN A 45 -1.60 8.80 4.07
CA GLN A 45 -1.01 9.46 5.24
C GLN A 45 -0.64 10.91 4.96
N ALA A 46 -0.01 11.18 3.80
CA ALA A 46 0.35 12.53 3.38
C ALA A 46 -0.88 13.43 3.18
N ASP A 47 -2.02 12.86 2.76
CA ASP A 47 -3.30 13.55 2.62
C ASP A 47 -4.11 13.65 3.93
N GLY A 48 -3.58 13.09 5.04
CA GLY A 48 -4.27 13.06 6.33
C GLY A 48 -5.43 12.05 6.43
N GLN A 49 -5.64 11.22 5.40
CA GLN A 49 -6.64 10.16 5.36
C GLN A 49 -6.16 8.89 6.09
N ILE A 50 -5.74 9.03 7.36
CA ILE A 50 -5.10 7.96 8.13
C ILE A 50 -5.92 6.66 8.16
N LYS A 51 -7.25 6.75 8.26
CA LYS A 51 -8.12 5.56 8.25
C LYS A 51 -8.01 4.76 6.94
N LYS A 52 -7.89 5.43 5.80
CA LYS A 52 -7.74 4.76 4.50
C LYS A 52 -6.32 4.25 4.26
N ALA A 53 -5.33 4.74 4.99
CA ALA A 53 -3.97 4.21 4.93
C ALA A 53 -3.84 2.84 5.61
N VAL A 54 -4.71 2.51 6.56
CA VAL A 54 -4.67 1.24 7.30
C VAL A 54 -5.08 0.07 6.41
N ASP A 55 -6.18 0.18 5.66
CA ASP A 55 -6.72 -0.96 4.89
C ASP A 55 -5.70 -1.57 3.90
N PRO A 56 -4.93 -0.79 3.10
CA PRO A 56 -3.91 -1.35 2.22
C PRO A 56 -2.75 -2.02 2.97
N LEU A 57 -2.35 -1.48 4.14
CA LEU A 57 -1.27 -2.04 4.94
C LEU A 57 -1.68 -3.36 5.60
N GLU A 58 -2.89 -3.43 6.17
CA GLU A 58 -3.43 -4.68 6.73
C GLU A 58 -3.52 -5.79 5.67
N HIS A 59 -3.89 -5.43 4.43
CA HIS A 59 -3.90 -6.37 3.33
C HIS A 59 -2.49 -6.88 3.01
N VAL A 60 -1.50 -6.00 2.89
CA VAL A 60 -0.10 -6.38 2.62
C VAL A 60 0.40 -7.36 3.68
N VAL A 61 0.23 -7.02 4.96
CA VAL A 61 0.63 -7.87 6.08
C VAL A 61 -0.06 -9.23 6.01
N THR A 62 -1.37 -9.25 5.77
CA THR A 62 -2.16 -10.49 5.70
C THR A 62 -1.66 -11.42 4.59
N VAL A 63 -1.28 -10.86 3.44
CA VAL A 63 -0.79 -11.64 2.30
C VAL A 63 0.60 -12.19 2.61
N GLU A 64 1.51 -11.34 3.08
CA GLU A 64 2.88 -11.73 3.41
C GLU A 64 2.94 -12.78 4.52
N LEU A 65 2.06 -12.70 5.52
CA LEU A 65 1.93 -13.72 6.57
C LEU A 65 1.53 -15.10 6.01
N LYS A 66 0.73 -15.12 4.94
CA LYS A 66 0.23 -16.35 4.30
C LYS A 66 1.21 -16.94 3.30
N THR A 67 1.98 -16.11 2.60
CA THR A 67 2.80 -16.56 1.46
C THR A 67 4.29 -16.59 1.75
N LEU A 68 4.79 -15.75 2.65
CA LEU A 68 6.21 -15.67 2.99
C LEU A 68 6.54 -16.50 4.23
N ARG A 69 7.73 -17.11 4.21
CA ARG A 69 8.27 -17.81 5.37
C ARG A 69 8.50 -16.84 6.55
N PRO A 70 8.45 -17.30 7.80
CA PRO A 70 8.63 -16.44 8.98
C PRO A 70 9.95 -15.67 9.04
N ASP A 71 10.98 -16.15 8.36
CA ASP A 71 12.32 -15.53 8.29
C ASP A 71 12.47 -14.54 7.12
N HIS A 72 11.41 -14.30 6.34
CA HIS A 72 11.47 -13.41 5.18
C HIS A 72 11.55 -11.93 5.62
N PRO A 73 12.50 -11.13 5.10
CA PRO A 73 12.68 -9.73 5.49
C PRO A 73 11.42 -8.87 5.35
N ASP A 74 10.71 -8.98 4.21
CA ASP A 74 9.51 -8.17 3.95
C ASP A 74 8.40 -8.43 4.98
N ARG A 75 8.19 -9.70 5.36
CA ARG A 75 7.25 -10.07 6.41
C ARG A 75 7.60 -9.44 7.76
N LEU A 76 8.88 -9.47 8.14
CA LEU A 76 9.33 -8.86 9.40
C LEU A 76 9.18 -7.34 9.41
N ILE A 77 9.35 -6.68 8.26
CA ILE A 77 9.13 -5.24 8.12
C ILE A 77 7.64 -4.92 8.28
N SER A 78 6.76 -5.68 7.60
CA SER A 78 5.32 -5.50 7.67
C SER A 78 4.75 -5.80 9.05
N GLU A 79 5.22 -6.86 9.73
CA GLU A 79 4.81 -7.19 11.11
C GLU A 79 5.20 -6.08 12.12
N ASN A 80 6.28 -5.33 11.88
CA ASN A 80 6.68 -4.20 12.73
C ASN A 80 5.96 -2.88 12.38
N ALA A 81 5.25 -2.81 11.25
CA ALA A 81 4.59 -1.59 10.78
C ALA A 81 3.15 -1.43 11.30
N LEU A 82 2.58 -2.46 11.93
CA LEU A 82 1.29 -2.48 12.63
C LEU A 82 1.50 -2.38 14.15
#